data_AF-A0A6C0C7G5-F1
#
_entry.id   AF-A0A6C0C7G5-F1
#
_cell.length_a   1.000
_cell.length_b   1.000
_cell.length_c   1.000
_cell.angle_alpha   90.00
_cell.angle_beta   90.00
_cell.angle_gamma   90.00
#
_symmetry.space_group_name_H-M   'P 1'
#
loop_
_entity.id
_entity.type
_entity.pdbx_description
1 polymer ?
#
loop_
_entity_poly.entity_id
_entity_poly.type
_entity_poly.pdbx_seq_one_letter_code
_entity_poly.pdbx_strand_id
1 'polypeptide(L)'
;MSEFNNNIIQWMDHDNEIKQYNEKIKELKSKKYTLESNILLHIENNDLKGNIFNLPSYSSKLQYNSNKSYETMTNKYLTEKFTKYFNDPVKAIELLEFLKNERKFEHKVSLKRN
;
A
#
# COMPACT_ATOMS: atom_id res chain seq x y z
N MET A 1 -14.43 -1.18 38.45
CA MET A 1 -13.14 -1.48 37.78
C MET A 1 -12.33 -0.19 37.68
N SER A 2 -11.01 -0.22 37.81
CA SER A 2 -10.17 0.95 37.59
C SER A 2 -10.26 1.42 36.13
N GLU A 3 -10.12 2.72 35.91
CA GLU A 3 -10.09 3.35 34.57
C GLU A 3 -9.05 2.68 33.65
N PHE A 4 -7.91 2.29 34.20
CA PHE A 4 -6.87 1.53 33.50
C PHE A 4 -7.38 0.20 32.93
N ASN A 5 -8.10 -0.60 33.72
CA ASN A 5 -8.63 -1.89 33.25
C ASN A 5 -9.67 -1.70 32.14
N ASN A 6 -10.49 -0.65 32.24
CA ASN A 6 -11.47 -0.30 31.22
C ASN A 6 -10.79 0.07 29.88
N ASN A 7 -9.69 0.85 29.94
CA ASN A 7 -8.93 1.23 28.75
C ASN A 7 -8.31 0.01 28.04
N ILE A 8 -7.81 -0.98 28.79
CA ILE A 8 -7.27 -2.21 28.22
C ILE A 8 -8.37 -3.01 27.50
N ILE A 9 -9.54 -3.16 28.14
CA ILE A 9 -10.67 -3.90 27.58
C ILE A 9 -11.14 -3.24 26.27
N GLN A 10 -11.37 -1.92 26.29
CA GLN A 10 -11.77 -1.19 25.08
C GLN A 10 -10.73 -1.26 23.97
N TRP A 11 -9.43 -1.19 24.30
CA TRP A 11 -8.37 -1.36 23.31
C TRP A 11 -8.42 -2.74 22.65
N MET A 12 -8.62 -3.80 23.44
CA MET A 12 -8.77 -5.17 22.93
C MET A 12 -10.02 -5.35 22.08
N ASP A 13 -11.14 -4.75 22.48
CA ASP A 13 -12.40 -4.81 21.73
C ASP A 13 -12.26 -4.12 20.37
N HIS A 14 -11.67 -2.92 20.32
CA HIS A 14 -11.38 -2.23 19.07
C HIS A 14 -10.40 -3.01 18.18
N ASP A 15 -9.35 -3.63 18.75
CA ASP A 15 -8.44 -4.50 17.98
C ASP A 15 -9.19 -5.69 17.35
N ASN A 16 -10.12 -6.30 18.09
CA ASN A 16 -10.97 -7.38 17.59
C ASN A 16 -11.86 -6.93 16.43
N GLU A 17 -12.53 -5.79 16.56
CA GLU A 17 -13.37 -5.22 15.50
C GLU A 17 -12.55 -4.90 14.25
N ILE A 18 -11.40 -4.26 14.41
CA ILE A 18 -10.47 -3.95 13.30
C ILE A 18 -10.06 -5.24 12.58
N LYS A 19 -9.75 -6.31 13.31
CA LYS A 19 -9.41 -7.60 12.70
C LYS A 19 -10.55 -8.16 11.85
N GLN A 20 -11.77 -8.15 12.37
CA GLN A 20 -12.96 -8.62 11.64
C GLN A 20 -13.22 -7.79 10.38
N TYR A 21 -13.13 -6.47 10.48
CA TYR A 21 -13.29 -5.59 9.32
C TYR A 21 -12.18 -5.79 8.29
N ASN A 22 -10.94 -6.01 8.72
CA ASN A 22 -9.82 -6.29 7.81
C ASN A 22 -10.04 -7.58 7.01
N GLU A 23 -10.57 -8.62 7.62
CA GLU A 23 -10.94 -9.86 6.93
C GLU A 23 -12.01 -9.61 5.87
N LYS A 24 -13.07 -8.88 6.23
CA LYS A 24 -14.13 -8.49 5.29
C LYS A 24 -13.62 -7.61 4.15
N ILE A 25 -12.74 -6.65 4.45
CA ILE A 25 -12.10 -5.79 3.46
C ILE A 25 -11.26 -6.63 2.49
N LYS A 26 -10.52 -7.62 2.99
CA LYS A 26 -9.71 -8.52 2.15
C LYS A 26 -10.59 -9.29 1.15
N GLU A 27 -11.72 -9.83 1.63
CA GLU A 27 -12.68 -10.53 0.77
C GLU A 27 -13.27 -9.60 -0.30
N LEU A 28 -13.75 -8.42 0.10
CA LEU A 28 -14.33 -7.44 -0.82
C LEU A 28 -13.32 -6.95 -1.86
N LYS A 29 -12.06 -6.70 -1.46
CA LYS A 29 -10.98 -6.34 -2.39
C LYS A 29 -10.72 -7.45 -3.40
N SER A 30 -10.67 -8.70 -2.98
CA SER A 30 -10.48 -9.83 -3.89
C SER A 30 -11.61 -9.92 -4.92
N LYS A 31 -12.88 -9.86 -4.47
CA LYS A 31 -14.03 -9.87 -5.39
C LYS A 31 -14.02 -8.68 -6.34
N LYS A 32 -13.69 -7.48 -5.84
CA LYS A 32 -13.55 -6.28 -6.65
C LYS A 32 -12.49 -6.45 -7.74
N TYR A 33 -11.29 -6.94 -7.40
CA TYR A 33 -10.21 -7.10 -8.37
C TYR A 33 -10.55 -8.13 -9.44
N THR A 34 -11.26 -9.21 -9.09
CA THR A 34 -11.75 -10.17 -10.09
C THR A 34 -12.70 -9.51 -11.10
N LEU A 35 -13.64 -8.70 -10.62
CA LEU A 35 -14.56 -7.95 -11.49
C LEU A 35 -13.82 -6.90 -12.33
N GLU A 36 -12.88 -6.18 -11.72
CA GLU A 36 -12.07 -5.15 -12.37
C GLU A 36 -11.25 -5.73 -13.52
N SER A 37 -10.59 -6.88 -13.33
CA SER A 37 -9.88 -7.57 -14.41
C SER A 37 -10.79 -7.93 -15.60
N ASN A 38 -11.99 -8.45 -15.34
CA ASN A 38 -12.94 -8.79 -16.40
C ASN A 38 -13.43 -7.54 -17.16
N ILE A 39 -13.70 -6.46 -16.42
CA ILE A 39 -14.12 -5.18 -17.01
C ILE A 39 -13.00 -4.58 -17.86
N LEU A 40 -11.76 -4.59 -17.36
CA LEU A 40 -10.60 -4.09 -18.09
C LEU A 40 -10.36 -4.89 -19.38
N LEU A 41 -10.42 -6.23 -19.31
CA LEU A 41 -10.32 -7.08 -20.50
C LEU A 41 -11.42 -6.75 -21.53
N HIS A 42 -12.65 -6.54 -21.08
CA HIS A 42 -13.74 -6.16 -21.98
C HIS A 42 -13.53 -4.78 -22.61
N ILE A 43 -13.06 -3.80 -21.83
CA ILE A 43 -12.72 -2.45 -22.32
C ILE A 43 -11.61 -2.52 -23.37
N GLU A 44 -10.58 -3.34 -23.15
CA GLU A 44 -9.46 -3.49 -24.07
C GLU A 44 -9.87 -4.20 -25.36
N ASN A 45 -10.66 -5.27 -25.27
CA ASN A 45 -11.12 -6.03 -26.43
C ASN A 45 -12.10 -5.25 -27.34
N ASN A 46 -12.75 -4.21 -26.82
CA ASN A 46 -13.73 -3.41 -27.54
C ASN A 46 -13.27 -1.95 -27.76
N ASP A 47 -11.99 -1.66 -27.51
CA ASP A 47 -11.37 -0.33 -27.67
C ASP A 47 -12.12 0.81 -26.95
N LEU A 48 -12.62 0.55 -25.73
CA LEU A 48 -13.44 1.49 -24.96
C LEU A 48 -12.64 2.37 -24.00
N LYS A 49 -11.32 2.51 -24.20
CA LYS A 49 -10.42 3.21 -23.26
C LYS A 49 -10.76 4.69 -23.07
N GLY A 50 -11.34 5.33 -24.09
CA GLY A 50 -11.79 6.72 -24.02
C GLY A 50 -13.17 6.92 -23.39
N ASN A 51 -13.89 5.85 -23.07
CA ASN A 51 -15.29 5.94 -22.65
C ASN A 51 -15.41 6.26 -21.15
N ILE A 52 -16.43 7.06 -20.83
CA ILE A 52 -16.86 7.34 -19.46
C ILE A 52 -18.16 6.58 -19.23
N PHE A 53 -18.12 5.61 -18.32
CA PHE A 53 -19.27 4.79 -17.95
C PHE A 53 -20.04 5.50 -16.82
N ASN A 54 -21.22 6.03 -17.15
CA ASN A 54 -22.14 6.63 -16.19
C ASN A 54 -23.14 5.57 -15.75
N LEU A 55 -23.19 5.27 -14.45
CA LEU A 55 -24.20 4.37 -13.89
C LEU A 55 -25.29 5.20 -13.21
N PRO A 56 -26.56 5.18 -13.67
CA PRO A 56 -27.63 6.00 -13.08
C PRO A 56 -27.86 5.78 -11.59
N SER A 57 -27.56 4.58 -11.09
CA SER A 57 -27.70 4.21 -9.67
C SER A 57 -26.55 4.72 -8.79
N TYR A 58 -25.52 5.35 -9.37
CA TYR A 58 -24.35 5.84 -8.65
C TYR A 58 -24.08 7.30 -9.03
N SER A 59 -23.70 8.13 -8.05
CA SER A 59 -23.30 9.52 -8.30
C SER A 59 -21.92 9.66 -8.97
N SER A 60 -21.16 8.56 -9.02
CA SER A 60 -19.80 8.50 -9.53
C SER A 60 -19.73 7.86 -10.91
N LYS A 61 -18.74 8.30 -11.69
CA LYS A 61 -18.45 7.80 -13.03
C LYS A 61 -17.28 6.83 -12.97
N LEU A 62 -17.28 5.83 -13.84
CA LEU A 62 -16.16 4.92 -14.03
C LEU A 62 -15.48 5.24 -15.36
N GLN A 63 -14.16 5.33 -15.36
CA GLN A 63 -13.37 5.54 -16.58
C GLN A 63 -12.12 4.68 -16.53
N TYR A 64 -11.61 4.28 -17.69
CA TYR A 64 -10.31 3.64 -17.78
C TYR A 64 -9.23 4.64 -17.34
N ASN A 65 -8.33 4.23 -16.45
CA ASN A 65 -7.20 5.05 -16.05
C ASN A 65 -5.92 4.24 -16.06
N SER A 66 -4.85 4.81 -16.61
CA SER A 66 -3.53 4.21 -16.65
C SER A 66 -2.55 5.10 -15.90
N ASN A 67 -2.02 4.58 -14.80
CA ASN A 67 -1.00 5.27 -14.00
C ASN A 67 0.33 4.51 -14.13
N LYS A 68 1.42 5.26 -14.28
CA LYS A 68 2.77 4.69 -14.18
C LYS A 68 3.13 4.61 -12.70
N SER A 69 3.29 3.41 -12.18
CA SER A 69 3.90 3.19 -10.86
C SER A 69 5.41 3.02 -11.03
N TYR A 70 6.19 3.82 -10.31
CA TYR A 70 7.63 3.64 -10.23
C TYR A 70 7.97 2.58 -9.18
N GLU A 71 9.03 1.82 -9.41
CA GLU A 71 9.57 0.89 -8.42
C GLU A 71 9.98 1.66 -7.17
N THR A 72 9.69 1.09 -5.99
CA THR A 72 10.15 1.66 -4.72
C THR A 72 11.68 1.70 -4.69
N MET A 73 12.25 2.83 -4.28
CA MET A 73 13.69 2.97 -4.04
C MET A 73 14.11 2.18 -2.79
N THR A 74 14.13 0.86 -2.92
CA THR A 74 14.60 -0.05 -1.87
C THR A 74 16.11 0.08 -1.68
N ASN A 75 16.63 -0.38 -0.54
CA ASN A 75 18.08 -0.45 -0.34
C ASN A 75 18.77 -1.22 -1.47
N LYS A 76 18.17 -2.33 -1.93
CA LYS A 76 18.68 -3.11 -3.06
C LYS A 76 18.75 -2.28 -4.34
N TYR A 77 17.64 -1.61 -4.69
CA TYR A 77 17.59 -0.73 -5.85
C TYR A 77 18.67 0.37 -5.77
N LEU A 78 18.79 1.03 -4.62
CA LEU A 78 19.75 2.10 -4.41
C LEU A 78 21.20 1.59 -4.50
N THR A 79 21.53 0.47 -3.85
CA THR A 79 22.86 -0.16 -3.96
C THR A 79 23.18 -0.47 -5.42
N GLU A 80 22.26 -1.10 -6.16
CA GLU A 80 22.49 -1.42 -7.57
C GLU A 80 22.72 -0.17 -8.43
N LYS A 81 21.94 0.90 -8.21
CA LYS A 81 22.11 2.16 -8.95
C LYS A 81 23.39 2.89 -8.55
N PHE A 82 23.73 2.94 -7.27
CA PHE A 82 24.95 3.57 -6.80
C PHE A 82 26.19 2.82 -7.26
N THR A 83 26.21 1.48 -7.19
CA THR A 83 27.31 0.66 -7.71
C THR A 83 27.49 0.90 -9.21
N LYS A 84 26.39 0.97 -9.97
CA LYS A 84 26.44 1.30 -11.40
C LYS A 84 26.96 2.72 -11.66
N TYR A 85 26.59 3.69 -10.83
CA TYR A 85 26.98 5.09 -11.00
C TYR A 85 28.46 5.34 -10.64
N PHE A 86 28.92 4.79 -9.52
CA PHE A 86 30.31 4.95 -9.06
C PHE A 86 31.27 3.96 -9.70
N ASN A 87 30.77 2.91 -10.35
CA ASN A 87 31.52 1.74 -10.80
C ASN A 87 32.38 1.11 -9.69
N ASP A 88 31.94 1.29 -8.44
CA ASP A 88 32.63 0.90 -7.23
C ASP A 88 31.59 0.51 -6.17
N PRO A 89 31.53 -0.77 -5.78
CA PRO A 89 30.56 -1.24 -4.79
C PRO A 89 30.86 -0.69 -3.38
N VAL A 90 32.10 -0.33 -3.07
CA VAL A 90 32.47 0.18 -1.74
C VAL A 90 31.89 1.58 -1.54
N LYS A 91 32.08 2.48 -2.51
CA LYS A 91 31.50 3.84 -2.47
C LYS A 91 29.97 3.84 -2.47
N ALA A 92 29.37 2.86 -3.15
CA ALA A 92 27.93 2.69 -3.17
C ALA A 92 27.36 2.32 -1.78
N ILE A 93 28.06 1.47 -1.04
CA ILE A 93 27.70 1.10 0.33
C ILE A 93 27.90 2.28 1.26
N GLU A 94 29.04 2.99 1.15
CA GLU A 94 29.35 4.17 1.98
C GLU A 94 28.25 5.25 1.85
N LEU A 95 27.83 5.56 0.62
CA LEU A 95 26.73 6.51 0.39
C LEU A 95 25.40 6.02 0.97
N LEU A 96 25.10 4.73 0.84
CA LEU A 96 23.87 4.16 1.39
C LEU A 96 23.84 4.23 2.92
N GLU A 97 24.98 3.99 3.57
CA GLU A 97 25.12 4.10 5.02
C GLU A 97 25.00 5.54 5.50
N PHE A 98 25.65 6.49 4.80
CA PHE A 98 25.48 7.91 5.06
C PHE A 98 24.00 8.32 5.04
N LEU A 99 23.26 7.95 3.99
CA LEU A 99 21.83 8.24 3.86
C LEU A 99 20.98 7.62 4.99
N LYS A 100 21.35 6.43 5.47
CA LYS A 100 20.66 5.78 6.59
C LYS A 100 20.90 6.53 7.90
N ASN A 101 22.12 6.99 8.13
CA ASN A 101 22.51 7.67 9.37
C ASN A 101 21.88 9.08 9.47
N GLU A 102 21.72 9.77 8.34
CA GLU A 102 21.03 11.08 8.29
C GLU A 102 19.50 10.97 8.40
N ARG A 103 18.94 9.77 8.24
CA ARG A 103 17.49 9.57 8.25
C ARG A 103 16.97 9.74 9.68
N LYS A 104 16.13 10.76 9.89
CA LYS A 104 15.39 10.92 11.15
C LYS A 104 14.59 9.65 11.43
N PHE A 105 14.79 9.08 12.61
CA PHE A 105 13.94 8.03 13.13
C PHE A 105 13.12 8.56 14.30
N GLU A 106 11.90 8.06 14.40
CA GLU A 106 11.01 8.35 15.52
C GLU A 106 10.78 7.04 16.26
N HIS A 107 11.10 7.01 17.55
CA HIS A 107 10.83 5.84 18.38
C HIS A 107 9.38 5.87 18.85
N LYS A 108 8.53 5.03 18.25
CA LYS A 108 7.13 4.87 18.65
C LYS A 108 6.96 3.64 19.53
N VAL A 109 6.42 3.83 20.72
CA VAL A 109 5.96 2.73 21.58
C VAL A 109 4.51 2.46 21.24
N SER A 110 4.17 1.20 20.98
CA SER A 110 2.81 0.77 20.66
C SER A 110 2.47 -0.53 21.39
N LEU A 111 1.20 -0.71 21.71
CA LEU A 111 0.67 -1.99 22.17
C LEU A 111 0.67 -2.99 21.01
N LYS A 112 1.09 -4.22 21.28
CA LYS A 112 1.05 -5.33 20.33
C LYS A 112 0.33 -6.51 20.96
N ARG A 113 -0.66 -7.04 20.25
CA ARG A 113 -1.27 -8.32 20.56
C ARG A 113 -0.34 -9.46 20.09
N ASN A 114 -0.08 -10.42 20.99
CA ASN A 114 0.62 -11.67 20.65
C ASN A 114 -0.39 -12.77 20.31
#